data_AF-F3ZIR8-F1
#
_entry.id   AF-F3ZIR8-F1
#
_cell.length_a   1.000
_cell.length_b   1.000
_cell.length_c   1.000
_cell.angle_alpha   90.00
_cell.angle_beta   90.00
_cell.angle_gamma   90.00
#
_symmetry.space_group_name_H-M   'P 1'
#
loop_
_entity.id
_entity.type
_entity.pdbx_description
1 polymer ?
#
loop_
_entity_poly.entity_id
_entity_poly.type
_entity_poly.pdbx_seq_one_letter_code
_entity_poly.pdbx_strand_id
1 'polypeptide(L)'
;MVSVRRVVPVLHTRSPARSREFFALLGMEQVMDHGWIATHASPATPSAQLSTTTGDATAPVTPVLSIEVDDVDAAYEALRASGAEVLFAPRDEEWGVRRFFVREPGSGAVLNVLAHTG
;
A
#
# COMPACT_ATOMS: atom_id res chain seq x y z
N MET A 1 -19.26 7.70 5.58
CA MET A 1 -18.08 7.34 6.38
C MET A 1 -17.25 6.42 5.50
N VAL A 2 -15.97 6.70 5.33
CA VAL A 2 -15.07 5.86 4.53
C VAL A 2 -14.97 4.48 5.18
N SER A 3 -15.10 3.42 4.41
CA SER A 3 -14.91 2.05 4.89
C SER A 3 -13.57 1.48 4.42
N VAL A 4 -12.85 0.83 5.32
CA VAL A 4 -11.57 0.18 5.03
C VAL A 4 -11.84 -1.25 4.54
N ARG A 5 -11.32 -1.60 3.37
CA ARG A 5 -11.41 -2.94 2.78
C ARG A 5 -10.26 -3.83 3.24
N ARG A 6 -9.03 -3.31 3.26
CA ARG A 6 -7.82 -4.07 3.60
C ARG A 6 -6.70 -3.15 4.07
N VAL A 7 -5.84 -3.66 4.95
CA VAL A 7 -4.55 -3.04 5.30
C VAL A 7 -3.43 -4.02 4.98
N VAL A 8 -2.44 -3.57 4.20
CA VAL A 8 -1.30 -4.38 3.76
C VAL A 8 -0.01 -3.74 4.23
N PRO A 9 0.76 -4.39 5.13
CA PRO A 9 2.10 -3.95 5.47
C PRO A 9 3.04 -3.97 4.25
N VAL A 10 3.93 -3.00 4.19
CA VAL A 10 4.91 -2.85 3.10
C VAL A 10 6.32 -2.89 3.69
N LEU A 11 7.08 -3.91 3.31
CA LEU A 11 8.46 -4.09 3.72
C LEU A 11 9.41 -3.61 2.62
N HIS A 12 10.32 -2.70 2.96
CA HIS A 12 11.39 -2.34 2.04
C HIS A 12 12.41 -3.48 1.92
N THR A 13 12.79 -3.83 0.70
CA THR A 13 13.76 -4.89 0.41
C THR A 13 14.76 -4.45 -0.64
N ARG A 14 16.00 -4.92 -0.48
CA ARG A 14 17.06 -4.81 -1.49
C ARG A 14 17.16 -6.05 -2.38
N SER A 15 16.38 -7.09 -2.09
CA SER A 15 16.40 -8.34 -2.84
C SER A 15 14.98 -8.94 -2.90
N PRO A 16 14.20 -8.57 -3.93
CA PRO A 16 12.85 -9.11 -4.15
C PRO A 16 12.85 -10.64 -4.20
N ALA A 17 13.82 -11.24 -4.91
CA ALA A 17 13.94 -12.70 -5.03
C ALA A 17 14.09 -13.41 -3.68
N ARG A 18 15.01 -12.93 -2.81
CA ARG A 18 15.18 -13.50 -1.45
C ARG A 18 13.94 -13.31 -0.59
N SER A 19 13.23 -12.19 -0.76
CA SER A 19 12.02 -11.92 0.01
C SER A 19 10.89 -12.87 -0.40
N ARG A 20 10.71 -13.10 -1.70
CA ARG A 20 9.77 -14.08 -2.24
C ARG A 20 10.07 -15.50 -1.73
N GLU A 21 11.32 -15.92 -1.79
CA GLU A 21 11.76 -17.23 -1.27
C GLU A 21 11.47 -17.35 0.24
N PHE A 22 11.78 -16.31 1.02
CA PHE A 22 11.53 -16.29 2.45
C PHE A 22 10.03 -16.41 2.80
N PHE A 23 9.17 -15.61 2.15
CA PHE A 23 7.73 -15.67 2.41
C PHE A 23 7.10 -16.97 1.90
N ALA A 24 7.65 -17.59 0.85
CA ALA A 24 7.24 -18.92 0.42
C ALA A 24 7.52 -20.01 1.48
N LEU A 25 8.60 -19.90 2.25
CA LEU A 25 8.87 -20.80 3.39
C LEU A 25 7.83 -20.67 4.50
N LEU A 26 7.15 -19.51 4.59
CA LEU A 26 6.02 -19.27 5.49
C LEU A 26 4.67 -19.66 4.88
N GLY A 27 4.66 -20.28 3.70
CA GLY A 27 3.45 -20.72 3.00
C GLY A 27 2.67 -19.58 2.33
N MET A 28 3.32 -18.44 2.05
CA MET A 28 2.70 -17.35 1.29
C MET A 28 3.04 -17.45 -0.20
N GLU A 29 2.07 -17.10 -1.04
CA GLU A 29 2.20 -17.09 -2.50
C GLU A 29 2.30 -15.65 -3.01
N GLN A 30 3.14 -15.42 -4.02
CA GLN A 30 3.16 -14.13 -4.71
C GLN A 30 1.92 -14.02 -5.61
N VAL A 31 1.04 -13.06 -5.30
CA VAL A 31 -0.25 -12.86 -6.00
C VAL A 31 -0.27 -11.60 -6.87
N MET A 32 0.74 -10.75 -6.75
CA MET A 32 0.90 -9.53 -7.56
C MET A 32 2.39 -9.21 -7.71
N ASP A 33 2.80 -8.73 -8.88
CA ASP A 33 4.14 -8.24 -9.16
C ASP A 33 4.11 -7.12 -10.21
N HIS A 34 4.56 -5.94 -9.81
CA HIS A 34 4.73 -4.78 -10.70
C HIS A 34 6.22 -4.39 -10.87
N GLY A 35 7.15 -5.29 -10.54
CA GLY A 35 8.59 -5.09 -10.62
C GLY A 35 9.18 -4.30 -9.45
N TRP A 36 8.58 -3.15 -9.09
CA TRP A 36 9.00 -2.33 -7.95
C TRP A 36 8.31 -2.69 -6.62
N ILE A 37 7.17 -3.37 -6.70
CA ILE A 37 6.40 -3.90 -5.57
C ILE A 37 5.80 -5.26 -5.93
N ALA A 38 5.81 -6.18 -4.97
CA ALA A 38 5.14 -7.47 -5.07
C ALA A 38 4.31 -7.72 -3.80
N THR A 39 3.17 -8.39 -3.93
CA THR A 39 2.32 -8.78 -2.79
C THR A 39 2.34 -10.28 -2.63
N HIS A 40 2.57 -10.71 -1.39
CA HIS A 40 2.49 -12.08 -0.94
C HIS A 40 1.23 -12.26 -0.11
N ALA A 41 0.48 -13.34 -0.32
CA ALA A 41 -0.75 -13.64 0.40
C ALA A 41 -0.79 -15.09 0.86
N SER A 42 -1.47 -15.35 1.98
CA SER A 42 -1.79 -16.73 2.37
C SER A 42 -2.89 -17.29 1.47
N PRO A 43 -2.74 -18.48 0.89
CA PRO A 43 -3.82 -19.13 0.15
C PRO A 43 -4.98 -19.56 1.06
N ALA A 44 -4.72 -19.81 2.35
CA ALA A 44 -5.74 -20.22 3.33
C ALA A 44 -6.51 -19.02 3.93
N THR A 45 -5.85 -17.86 4.03
CA THR A 45 -6.44 -16.63 4.60
C THR A 45 -6.15 -15.47 3.66
N PRO A 46 -7.04 -15.18 2.67
CA PRO A 46 -6.76 -14.21 1.63
C PRO A 46 -6.45 -12.79 2.12
N SER A 47 -6.92 -12.40 3.31
CA SER A 47 -6.61 -11.09 3.92
C SER A 47 -5.24 -11.03 4.60
N ALA A 48 -4.59 -12.16 4.86
CA ALA A 48 -3.24 -12.22 5.41
C ALA A 48 -2.24 -11.95 4.29
N GLN A 49 -1.87 -10.68 4.14
CA GLN A 49 -1.03 -10.20 3.05
C GLN A 49 0.09 -9.30 3.54
N LEU A 50 1.18 -9.28 2.79
CA LEU A 50 2.27 -8.33 2.93
C LEU A 50 2.87 -8.04 1.56
N SER A 51 3.26 -6.78 1.35
CA SER A 51 3.99 -6.38 0.16
C SER A 51 5.46 -6.17 0.45
N THR A 52 6.31 -6.44 -0.53
CA THR A 52 7.71 -6.03 -0.53
C THR A 52 7.97 -5.04 -1.65
N THR A 53 8.83 -4.06 -1.41
CA THR A 53 9.12 -3.00 -2.39
C THR A 53 10.59 -2.59 -2.38
N THR A 54 11.12 -2.21 -3.54
CA THR A 54 12.44 -1.58 -3.67
C THR A 54 12.38 -0.05 -3.56
N GLY A 55 11.19 0.52 -3.38
CA GLY A 55 10.90 1.95 -3.45
C GLY A 55 9.66 2.19 -4.30
N ASP A 56 8.93 3.27 -4.04
CA ASP A 56 7.74 3.60 -4.81
C ASP A 56 8.08 4.08 -6.23
N ALA A 57 7.29 3.65 -7.23
CA ALA A 57 7.57 3.97 -8.63
C ALA A 57 7.29 5.43 -9.01
N THR A 58 6.26 6.05 -8.43
CA THR A 58 5.78 7.38 -8.85
C THR A 58 5.84 8.42 -7.74
N ALA A 59 6.03 8.00 -6.48
CA ALA A 59 6.16 8.86 -5.32
C ALA A 59 7.62 9.03 -4.84
N PRO A 60 7.97 10.21 -4.30
CA PRO A 60 9.32 10.47 -3.79
C PRO A 60 9.61 9.78 -2.44
N VAL A 61 8.60 9.17 -1.81
CA VAL A 61 8.69 8.52 -0.50
C VAL A 61 8.04 7.14 -0.57
N THR A 62 8.51 6.20 0.25
CA THR A 62 7.98 4.83 0.28
C THR A 62 7.05 4.64 1.49
N PRO A 63 5.80 4.21 1.28
CA PRO A 63 4.87 3.94 2.37
C PRO A 63 5.25 2.65 3.11
N VAL A 64 4.89 2.57 4.39
CA VAL A 64 5.07 1.35 5.21
C VAL A 64 3.78 0.54 5.35
N LEU A 65 2.64 1.14 5.00
CA LEU A 65 1.32 0.52 4.96
C LEU A 65 0.58 0.98 3.71
N SER A 66 -0.17 0.06 3.09
CA SER A 66 -1.21 0.38 2.12
C SER A 66 -2.59 0.10 2.73
N ILE A 67 -3.46 1.10 2.74
CA ILE A 67 -4.83 1.03 3.26
C ILE A 67 -5.78 1.18 2.08
N GLU A 68 -6.47 0.09 1.74
CA GLU A 68 -7.48 0.08 0.71
C GLU A 68 -8.82 0.54 1.30
N VAL A 69 -9.43 1.54 0.68
CA VAL A 69 -10.71 2.13 1.08
C VAL A 69 -11.76 1.97 -0.02
N ASP A 70 -13.02 2.26 0.31
CA ASP A 70 -14.11 2.33 -0.66
C ASP A 70 -14.11 3.60 -1.51
N ASP A 71 -13.73 4.74 -0.92
CA ASP A 71 -13.68 6.05 -1.58
C ASP A 71 -12.42 6.84 -1.16
N VAL A 72 -11.48 6.97 -2.11
CA VAL A 72 -10.20 7.65 -1.90
C VAL A 72 -10.36 9.16 -1.81
N ASP A 73 -11.26 9.75 -2.57
CA ASP A 73 -11.44 11.20 -2.59
C ASP A 73 -12.12 11.66 -1.31
N ALA A 74 -13.12 10.91 -0.81
CA ALA A 74 -13.71 11.17 0.49
C ALA A 74 -12.69 11.02 1.64
N ALA A 75 -11.81 10.01 1.58
CA ALA A 75 -10.74 9.83 2.57
C ALA A 75 -9.72 10.97 2.53
N TYR A 76 -9.33 11.39 1.32
CA TYR A 76 -8.42 12.50 1.10
C TYR A 76 -8.97 13.80 1.69
N GLU A 77 -10.22 14.16 1.36
CA GLU A 77 -10.83 15.39 1.88
C GLU A 77 -10.96 15.39 3.40
N ALA A 78 -11.33 14.25 4.00
CA ALA A 78 -11.42 14.11 5.46
C ALA A 78 -10.06 14.34 6.15
N LEU A 79 -8.98 13.73 5.64
CA LEU A 79 -7.64 13.86 6.21
C LEU A 79 -7.02 15.24 5.94
N ARG A 80 -7.28 15.81 4.75
CA ARG A 80 -6.89 17.18 4.44
C ARG A 80 -7.58 18.17 5.40
N ALA A 81 -8.89 18.01 5.62
CA ALA A 81 -9.65 18.87 6.52
C ALA A 81 -9.21 18.73 7.99
N SER A 82 -8.68 17.58 8.40
CA SER A 82 -8.10 17.39 9.73
C SER A 82 -6.71 18.01 9.90
N GLY A 83 -6.12 18.57 8.83
CA GLY A 83 -4.77 19.12 8.83
C GLY A 83 -3.66 18.07 8.73
N ALA A 84 -3.97 16.85 8.27
CA ALA A 84 -2.95 15.83 8.06
C ALA A 84 -1.98 16.25 6.93
N GLU A 85 -0.70 15.92 7.09
CA GLU A 85 0.30 16.21 6.07
C GLU A 85 0.16 15.24 4.90
N VAL A 86 -0.37 15.73 3.78
CA VAL A 86 -0.41 14.98 2.52
C VAL A 86 0.94 15.11 1.82
N LEU A 87 1.62 13.99 1.64
CA LEU A 87 2.95 13.90 1.03
C LEU A 87 2.89 13.71 -0.48
N PHE A 88 1.76 13.20 -0.97
CA PHE A 88 1.55 12.84 -2.37
C PHE A 88 0.07 12.98 -2.70
N ALA A 89 -0.29 13.91 -3.59
CA ALA A 89 -1.69 14.19 -3.93
C ALA A 89 -2.38 13.01 -4.66
N PRO A 90 -3.72 12.90 -4.56
CA PRO A 90 -4.49 11.87 -5.25
C PRO A 90 -4.20 11.83 -6.75
N ARG A 91 -3.89 10.64 -7.24
CA ARG A 91 -3.71 10.36 -8.67
C ARG A 91 -4.18 8.97 -9.02
N ASP A 92 -4.50 8.79 -10.29
CA ASP A 92 -4.73 7.48 -10.88
C ASP A 92 -3.41 6.95 -11.43
N GLU A 93 -3.11 5.70 -11.11
CA GLU A 93 -1.87 5.03 -11.51
C GLU A 93 -2.16 3.99 -12.61
N GLU A 94 -1.17 3.75 -13.47
CA GLU A 94 -1.31 2.86 -14.63
C GLU A 94 -1.64 1.40 -14.26
N TRP A 95 -1.37 0.99 -13.02
CA TRP A 95 -1.70 -0.33 -12.48
C TRP A 95 -3.11 -0.41 -11.85
N GLY A 96 -4.00 0.55 -12.14
CA GLY A 96 -5.43 0.42 -11.85
C GLY A 96 -5.85 0.79 -10.44
N VAL A 97 -5.15 1.73 -9.80
CA VAL A 97 -5.53 2.28 -8.49
C VAL A 97 -5.53 3.80 -8.51
N ARG A 98 -6.45 4.39 -7.75
CA ARG A 98 -6.40 5.78 -7.33
C ARG A 98 -5.80 5.82 -5.93
N ARG A 99 -4.80 6.66 -5.69
CA ARG A 99 -4.13 6.72 -4.38
C ARG A 99 -3.54 8.08 -4.03
N PHE A 100 -3.36 8.33 -2.74
CA PHE A 100 -2.60 9.46 -2.19
C PHE A 100 -1.79 8.99 -0.97
N PHE A 101 -0.73 9.72 -0.62
CA PHE A 101 0.07 9.42 0.57
C PHE A 101 -0.08 10.50 1.63
N VAL A 102 -0.15 10.05 2.88
CA VAL A 102 -0.33 10.90 4.05
C VAL A 102 0.64 10.47 5.15
N ARG A 103 1.11 11.43 5.95
CA ARG A 103 1.86 11.16 7.17
C ARG A 103 0.90 10.95 8.34
N GLU A 104 1.02 9.81 9.00
CA GLU A 104 0.34 9.59 10.27
C GLU A 104 1.01 10.45 11.37
N PRO A 105 0.27 11.33 12.09
CA PRO A 105 0.87 12.33 12.97
C PRO A 105 1.67 11.80 14.15
N GLY A 106 1.27 10.67 14.75
CA GLY A 106 1.91 10.16 15.97
C GLY A 106 3.24 9.45 15.72
N SER A 107 3.28 8.59 14.73
CA SER A 107 4.43 7.77 14.37
C SER A 107 5.32 8.40 13.28
N GLY A 108 4.78 9.35 12.52
CA GLY A 108 5.43 9.89 11.33
C GLY A 108 5.45 8.92 10.14
N ALA A 109 4.78 7.77 10.25
CA ALA A 109 4.72 6.76 9.20
C ALA A 109 4.04 7.30 7.94
N VAL A 110 4.56 6.91 6.78
CA VAL A 110 3.96 7.22 5.48
C VAL A 110 2.95 6.12 5.14
N LEU A 111 1.70 6.52 4.94
CA LEU A 111 0.59 5.63 4.58
C LEU A 111 0.20 5.88 3.12
N ASN A 112 0.05 4.80 2.37
CA ASN A 112 -0.59 4.81 1.05
C ASN A 112 -2.08 4.51 1.23
N VAL A 113 -2.96 5.44 0.88
CA VAL A 113 -4.41 5.23 0.89
C VAL A 113 -4.90 5.10 -0.55
N LEU A 114 -5.58 4.00 -0.86
CA LEU A 114 -5.91 3.64 -2.24
C LEU A 114 -7.29 3.00 -2.41
N ALA A 115 -7.79 3.01 -3.65
CA ALA A 115 -8.90 2.19 -4.11
C ALA A 115 -8.62 1.74 -5.55
N HIS A 116 -9.12 0.57 -5.92
CA HIS A 116 -9.08 0.09 -7.30
C HIS A 116 -10.03 0.93 -8.16
N THR A 117 -9.63 1.25 -9.40
CA THR A 117 -10.41 2.07 -10.34
C THR A 117 -11.38 1.27 -11.22
N GLY A 118 -11.64 0.00 -10.87
CA GLY A 118 -12.57 -0.92 -11.55
C GLY A 118 -13.31 -1.83 -10.59
#